data_AF-A0A9D6LII5-F1
#
_entry.id   AF-A0A9D6LII5-F1
#
_cell.length_a   1.000
_cell.length_b   1.000
_cell.length_c   1.000
_cell.angle_alpha   90.00
_cell.angle_beta   90.00
_cell.angle_gamma   90.00
#
_symmetry.space_group_name_H-M   'P 1'
#
loop_
_entity.id
_entity.type
_entity.pdbx_description
1 polymer ?
#
loop_
_entity_poly.entity_id
_entity_poly.type
_entity_poly.pdbx_seq_one_letter_code
_entity_poly.pdbx_strand_id
1 'polypeptide(L)'
;MSWRRAWQPYVITDRRGMTLVELMVALTILSFAMVFILAIFMTQHRSYVVQEDVADTQSDARASLDLLTRDLRSAGFGISAGQTGITITNDSNPDSITFQVAQGPSTYLISPPVGSTITVANTPGNTFTVGNTVTLLGINSRSPIGGNYTVNAIAGTAITLNNAPVGAANGDLVLSPIVTIAYSVIPDPNVPNAFILQRTLNLTPAERLADHIQDLQFSYIMNDSTEVNTVAAANLKDIVMVRVTITSQTIIKDAETGVGVPRTRQLSTLVRLKNAAS
;
A
#
# COMPACT_ATOMS: atom_id res chain seq x y z
N MET A 1 26.24 -62.68 69.60
CA MET A 1 27.49 -62.31 68.88
C MET A 1 27.16 -62.12 67.41
N SER A 2 27.39 -60.92 66.90
CA SER A 2 26.88 -60.40 65.62
C SER A 2 27.76 -60.81 64.43
N TRP A 3 27.16 -61.45 63.43
CA TRP A 3 27.81 -61.73 62.15
C TRP A 3 27.54 -60.57 61.19
N ARG A 4 28.48 -59.63 61.06
CA ARG A 4 28.45 -58.63 59.99
C ARG A 4 29.15 -59.21 58.76
N ARG A 5 28.38 -59.65 57.76
CA ARG A 5 28.92 -59.92 56.41
C ARG A 5 29.15 -58.57 55.72
N ALA A 6 30.42 -58.19 55.56
CA ALA A 6 30.81 -57.02 54.79
C ALA A 6 30.59 -57.30 53.30
N TRP A 7 29.79 -56.46 52.65
CA TRP A 7 29.69 -56.42 51.19
C TRP A 7 30.95 -55.74 50.65
N GLN A 8 31.77 -56.46 49.89
CA GLN A 8 32.84 -55.83 49.10
C GLN A 8 32.30 -55.55 47.69
N PRO A 9 32.17 -54.27 47.27
CA PRO A 9 31.83 -53.97 45.90
C PRO A 9 32.99 -54.37 44.99
N TYR A 10 32.72 -55.19 43.97
CA TYR A 10 33.66 -55.42 42.87
C TYR A 10 33.73 -54.15 42.04
N VAL A 11 34.68 -53.26 42.35
CA VAL A 11 34.97 -52.10 41.51
C VAL A 11 35.67 -52.63 40.26
N ILE A 12 34.93 -52.74 39.15
CA ILE A 12 35.51 -52.96 37.82
C ILE A 12 36.32 -51.71 37.49
N THR A 13 37.59 -51.70 37.87
CA THR A 13 38.54 -50.69 37.37
C THR A 13 39.10 -51.21 36.07
N ASP A 14 38.36 -51.03 34.98
CA ASP A 14 38.94 -51.18 33.65
C ASP A 14 39.95 -50.03 33.44
N ARG A 15 41.23 -50.35 33.56
CA ARG A 15 42.35 -49.40 33.41
C ARG A 15 42.94 -49.46 31.99
N ARG A 16 42.09 -49.62 30.99
CA ARG A 16 42.51 -49.50 29.59
C ARG A 16 42.42 -48.03 29.18
N GLY A 17 43.58 -47.39 29.00
CA GLY A 17 43.66 -46.04 28.42
C GLY A 17 43.31 -46.07 26.94
N MET A 18 42.87 -44.93 26.38
CA MET A 18 42.59 -44.83 24.94
C MET A 18 43.87 -45.01 24.13
N THR A 19 43.80 -45.83 23.09
CA THR A 19 44.90 -45.97 22.14
C THR A 19 44.92 -44.76 21.18
N LEU A 20 46.09 -44.43 20.64
CA LEU A 20 46.25 -43.36 19.66
C LEU A 20 45.38 -43.61 18.42
N VAL A 21 45.25 -44.86 18.00
CA VAL A 21 44.45 -45.27 16.84
C VAL A 21 42.95 -45.05 17.08
N GLU A 22 42.44 -45.39 18.27
CA GLU A 22 41.03 -45.13 18.63
C GLU A 22 40.70 -43.63 18.57
N LEU A 23 41.62 -42.78 19.04
CA LEU A 23 41.45 -41.33 18.98
C LEU A 23 41.48 -40.80 17.54
N MET A 24 42.37 -41.31 16.69
CA MET A 24 42.40 -40.93 15.27
C MET A 24 41.12 -41.33 14.54
N VAL A 25 40.62 -42.54 14.78
CA VAL A 25 39.37 -43.02 14.17
C VAL A 25 38.18 -42.20 14.69
N ALA A 26 38.11 -41.93 16.00
CA ALA A 26 37.05 -41.11 16.59
C ALA A 26 37.01 -39.69 16.01
N LEU A 27 38.16 -39.02 15.90
CA LEU A 27 38.25 -37.69 15.29
C LEU A 27 37.89 -37.69 13.80
N THR A 28 38.25 -38.74 13.08
CA THR A 28 37.91 -38.89 11.66
C THR A 28 36.39 -39.05 11.48
N ILE A 29 35.73 -39.87 12.31
CA ILE A 29 34.27 -40.02 12.27
C ILE A 29 33.58 -38.71 12.65
N LEU A 30 34.09 -38.01 13.68
CA LEU A 30 33.55 -36.73 14.12
C LEU A 30 33.65 -35.66 13.02
N SER A 31 34.76 -35.62 12.27
CA SER A 31 34.94 -34.64 11.19
C SER A 31 33.97 -34.90 10.04
N PHE A 32 33.79 -36.17 9.64
CA PHE A 32 32.77 -36.53 8.64
C PHE A 32 31.36 -36.18 9.11
N ALA A 33 31.02 -36.51 10.36
CA ALA A 33 29.73 -36.15 10.94
C ALA A 33 29.48 -34.63 10.92
N MET A 34 30.51 -33.84 11.23
CA MET A 34 30.42 -32.37 11.18
C MET A 34 30.14 -31.86 9.77
N VAL A 35 30.79 -32.43 8.74
CA VAL A 35 30.52 -32.07 7.33
C VAL A 35 29.06 -32.32 6.97
N PHE A 36 28.50 -33.46 7.36
CA PHE A 36 27.08 -33.76 7.12
C PHE A 36 26.15 -32.78 7.85
N ILE A 37 26.42 -32.47 9.12
CA ILE A 37 25.62 -31.52 9.90
C ILE A 37 25.68 -30.13 9.27
N LEU A 38 26.86 -29.66 8.86
CA LEU A 38 27.03 -28.37 8.21
C LEU A 38 26.29 -28.30 6.87
N ALA A 39 26.30 -29.37 6.07
CA ALA A 39 25.56 -29.42 4.81
C ALA A 39 24.04 -29.27 5.04
N ILE A 40 23.51 -29.96 6.07
CA ILE A 40 22.10 -29.83 6.45
C ILE A 40 21.81 -28.42 6.95
N PHE A 41 22.64 -27.87 7.83
CA PHE A 41 22.50 -26.52 8.37
C PHE A 41 22.48 -25.47 7.26
N MET A 42 23.40 -25.54 6.29
CA MET A 42 23.45 -24.60 5.16
C MET A 42 22.14 -24.64 4.34
N THR A 43 21.62 -25.85 4.10
CA THR A 43 20.36 -26.04 3.37
C THR A 43 19.17 -25.46 4.15
N GLN A 44 19.12 -25.69 5.46
CA GLN A 44 18.09 -25.13 6.33
C GLN A 44 18.18 -23.60 6.43
N HIS A 45 19.37 -23.06 6.61
CA HIS A 45 19.59 -21.62 6.69
C HIS A 45 19.20 -20.90 5.39
N ARG A 46 19.60 -21.45 4.24
CA ARG A 46 19.17 -20.91 2.94
C ARG A 46 17.65 -20.95 2.78
N SER A 47 17.02 -22.05 3.16
CA SER A 47 15.56 -22.18 3.10
C SER A 47 14.86 -21.17 4.01
N TYR A 48 15.41 -20.93 5.19
CA TYR A 48 14.93 -19.92 6.13
C TYR A 48 14.99 -18.51 5.52
N VAL A 49 16.14 -18.11 4.96
CA VAL A 49 16.31 -16.77 4.37
C VAL A 49 15.39 -16.56 3.16
N VAL A 50 15.18 -17.59 2.31
CA VAL A 50 14.22 -17.51 1.19
C VAL A 50 12.79 -17.35 1.69
N GLN A 51 12.41 -18.06 2.76
CA GLN A 51 11.07 -17.96 3.33
C GLN A 51 10.82 -16.60 3.97
N GLU A 52 11.83 -16.03 4.61
CA GLU A 52 11.81 -14.67 5.16
C GLU A 52 11.58 -13.63 4.04
N ASP A 53 12.39 -13.66 2.97
CA ASP A 53 12.24 -12.77 1.81
C ASP A 53 10.84 -12.86 1.16
N VAL A 54 10.29 -14.09 1.05
CA VAL A 54 8.93 -14.33 0.57
C VAL A 54 7.88 -13.72 1.50
N ALA A 55 8.08 -13.82 2.82
CA ALA A 55 7.14 -13.31 3.81
C ALA A 55 7.11 -11.78 3.80
N ASP A 56 8.28 -11.15 3.75
CA ASP A 56 8.45 -9.69 3.72
C ASP A 56 7.82 -9.11 2.44
N THR A 57 8.18 -9.66 1.27
CA THR A 57 7.62 -9.24 -0.01
C THR A 57 6.08 -9.34 -0.03
N GLN A 58 5.50 -10.38 0.59
CA GLN A 58 4.04 -10.51 0.70
C GLN A 58 3.43 -9.55 1.71
N SER A 59 4.11 -9.29 2.83
CA SER A 59 3.67 -8.35 3.85
C SER A 59 3.58 -6.93 3.27
N ASP A 60 4.62 -6.49 2.57
CA ASP A 60 4.68 -5.17 1.93
C ASP A 60 3.64 -5.02 0.81
N ALA A 61 3.47 -6.05 -0.02
CA ALA A 61 2.42 -6.07 -1.05
C ALA A 61 1.01 -6.01 -0.44
N ARG A 62 0.76 -6.67 0.70
CA ARG A 62 -0.54 -6.59 1.41
C ARG A 62 -0.75 -5.22 2.04
N ALA A 63 0.26 -4.67 2.72
CA ALA A 63 0.18 -3.36 3.34
C ALA A 63 -0.10 -2.25 2.30
N SER A 64 0.60 -2.30 1.16
CA SER A 64 0.38 -1.37 0.06
C SER A 64 -0.99 -1.54 -0.60
N LEU A 65 -1.47 -2.78 -0.81
CA LEU A 65 -2.83 -3.05 -1.29
C LEU A 65 -3.92 -2.53 -0.34
N ASP A 66 -3.73 -2.67 0.97
CA ASP A 66 -4.69 -2.20 1.97
C ASP A 66 -4.78 -0.67 1.97
N LEU A 67 -3.64 0.01 1.90
CA LEU A 67 -3.58 1.47 1.76
C LEU A 67 -4.23 1.94 0.46
N LEU A 68 -3.86 1.33 -0.67
CA LEU A 68 -4.43 1.64 -1.98
C LEU A 68 -5.94 1.42 -1.98
N THR A 69 -6.41 0.30 -1.44
CA THR A 69 -7.85 -0.02 -1.33
C THR A 69 -8.58 0.99 -0.47
N ARG A 70 -8.01 1.41 0.65
CA ARG A 70 -8.59 2.43 1.52
C ARG A 70 -8.73 3.77 0.79
N ASP A 71 -7.70 4.17 0.06
CA ASP A 71 -7.69 5.42 -0.68
C ASP A 71 -8.62 5.37 -1.90
N LEU A 72 -8.72 4.23 -2.59
CA LEU A 72 -9.71 4.01 -3.65
C LEU A 72 -11.15 4.06 -3.14
N ARG A 73 -11.42 3.61 -1.91
CA ARG A 73 -12.77 3.74 -1.33
C ARG A 73 -13.16 5.19 -1.03
N SER A 74 -12.19 6.09 -0.85
CA SER A 74 -12.43 7.52 -0.68
C SER A 74 -12.37 8.30 -2.00
N ALA A 75 -11.83 7.70 -3.07
CA ALA A 75 -11.84 8.28 -4.40
C ALA A 75 -13.25 8.71 -4.83
N GLY A 76 -13.35 9.88 -5.46
CA GLY A 76 -14.64 10.44 -5.88
C GLY A 76 -15.37 11.25 -4.80
N PHE A 77 -14.97 11.19 -3.54
CA PHE A 77 -15.64 11.98 -2.49
C PHE A 77 -15.32 13.46 -2.62
N GLY A 78 -16.37 14.29 -2.71
CA GLY A 78 -16.24 15.76 -2.78
C GLY A 78 -15.74 16.30 -4.12
N ILE A 79 -15.80 15.52 -5.21
CA ILE A 79 -15.42 15.94 -6.56
C ILE A 79 -16.66 16.29 -7.36
N SER A 80 -16.62 17.40 -8.10
CA SER A 80 -17.72 17.86 -8.95
C SER A 80 -18.05 16.92 -10.13
N ALA A 81 -19.34 16.84 -10.47
CA ALA A 81 -19.82 16.13 -11.65
C ALA A 81 -19.26 16.80 -12.92
N GLY A 82 -18.42 16.08 -13.67
CA GLY A 82 -17.79 16.58 -14.89
C GLY A 82 -16.26 16.76 -14.80
N GLN A 83 -15.65 16.53 -13.63
CA GLN A 83 -14.21 16.31 -13.55
C GLN A 83 -13.87 14.83 -13.49
N THR A 84 -12.77 14.46 -14.14
CA THR A 84 -12.19 13.11 -14.13
C THR A 84 -11.64 12.82 -12.73
N GLY A 85 -12.51 12.44 -11.81
CA GLY A 85 -12.15 12.13 -10.42
C GLY A 85 -11.17 10.95 -10.30
N ILE A 86 -11.06 10.13 -11.34
CA ILE A 86 -10.10 9.04 -11.48
C ILE A 86 -9.54 9.09 -12.91
N THR A 87 -8.23 9.24 -13.04
CA THR A 87 -7.48 9.13 -14.30
C THR A 87 -6.50 7.97 -14.17
N ILE A 88 -6.64 6.98 -15.05
CA ILE A 88 -5.81 5.78 -15.04
C ILE A 88 -4.99 5.74 -16.30
N THR A 89 -3.70 5.49 -16.13
CA THR A 89 -2.78 5.22 -17.22
C THR A 89 -2.31 3.79 -17.05
N ASN A 90 -2.90 2.90 -17.85
CA ASN A 90 -2.56 1.49 -17.96
C ASN A 90 -1.75 1.36 -19.26
N ASP A 91 -0.43 1.54 -19.19
CA ASP A 91 0.48 1.59 -20.34
C ASP A 91 1.67 0.67 -20.06
N SER A 92 2.38 0.28 -21.13
CA SER A 92 3.50 -0.68 -21.17
C SER A 92 4.63 -0.48 -20.15
N ASN A 93 4.66 0.66 -19.47
CA ASN A 93 5.22 0.97 -18.15
C ASN A 93 5.42 2.51 -18.08
N PRO A 94 5.23 3.16 -16.91
CA PRO A 94 4.77 2.61 -15.64
C PRO A 94 3.24 2.60 -15.53
N ASP A 95 2.68 1.51 -14.99
CA ASP A 95 1.28 1.48 -14.61
C ASP A 95 1.03 2.44 -13.45
N SER A 96 0.04 3.32 -13.64
CA SER A 96 -0.30 4.32 -12.65
C SER A 96 -1.80 4.58 -12.59
N ILE A 97 -2.27 4.79 -11.37
CA ILE A 97 -3.62 5.27 -11.11
C ILE A 97 -3.53 6.59 -10.36
N THR A 98 -4.29 7.56 -10.85
CA THR A 98 -4.41 8.88 -10.24
C THR A 98 -5.87 9.09 -9.91
N PHE A 99 -6.18 9.54 -8.71
CA PHE A 99 -7.54 9.90 -8.36
C PHE A 99 -7.52 11.09 -7.40
N GLN A 100 -8.60 11.85 -7.44
CA GLN A 100 -8.80 12.99 -6.59
C GLN A 100 -9.76 12.65 -5.46
N VAL A 101 -9.63 13.35 -4.36
CA VAL A 101 -10.53 13.24 -3.21
C VAL A 101 -10.43 14.50 -2.36
N ALA A 102 -11.55 14.98 -1.84
CA ALA A 102 -11.54 15.97 -0.78
C ALA A 102 -11.06 15.32 0.54
N GLN A 103 -9.79 15.49 0.87
CA GLN A 103 -9.18 15.01 2.11
C GLN A 103 -8.67 16.20 2.90
N GLY A 104 -9.49 16.71 3.81
CA GLY A 104 -9.09 17.78 4.70
C GLY A 104 -10.22 18.38 5.52
N PRO A 105 -9.97 19.53 6.17
CA PRO A 105 -10.97 20.23 6.97
C PRO A 105 -12.25 20.49 6.18
N SER A 106 -13.38 20.18 6.81
CA SER A 106 -14.71 20.52 6.31
C SER A 106 -15.34 21.57 7.21
N THR A 107 -15.89 22.62 6.63
CA THR A 107 -16.74 23.60 7.33
C THR A 107 -18.09 23.71 6.65
N TYR A 108 -18.96 24.56 7.19
CA TYR A 108 -20.26 24.87 6.61
C TYR A 108 -20.38 26.36 6.34
N LEU A 109 -21.13 26.72 5.31
CA LEU A 109 -21.52 28.10 5.06
C LEU A 109 -22.46 28.59 6.16
N ILE A 110 -22.20 29.77 6.70
CA ILE A 110 -23.09 30.42 7.70
C ILE A 110 -23.99 31.48 7.08
N SER A 111 -23.77 31.81 5.81
CA SER A 111 -24.61 32.71 5.02
C SER A 111 -24.57 32.30 3.55
N PRO A 112 -25.58 32.67 2.75
CA PRO A 112 -25.49 32.56 1.30
C PRO A 112 -24.25 33.31 0.78
N PRO A 113 -23.60 32.84 -0.30
CA PRO A 113 -22.51 33.55 -0.95
C PRO A 113 -22.94 34.92 -1.46
N VAL A 114 -22.05 35.91 -1.37
CA VAL A 114 -22.22 37.24 -1.97
C VAL A 114 -21.17 37.41 -3.06
N GLY A 115 -21.57 37.25 -4.33
CA GLY A 115 -20.64 37.17 -5.44
C GLY A 115 -19.73 35.95 -5.29
N SER A 116 -18.41 36.14 -5.34
CA SER A 116 -17.41 35.08 -5.13
C SER A 116 -16.98 34.90 -3.68
N THR A 117 -17.52 35.70 -2.75
CA THR A 117 -17.17 35.60 -1.33
C THR A 117 -18.14 34.68 -0.61
N ILE A 118 -17.60 33.64 0.04
CA ILE A 118 -18.32 32.76 0.95
C ILE A 118 -17.95 33.09 2.40
N THR A 119 -18.89 32.93 3.32
CA THR A 119 -18.64 33.08 4.76
C THR A 119 -18.80 31.73 5.44
N VAL A 120 -17.75 31.26 6.10
CA VAL A 120 -17.70 29.93 6.70
C VAL A 120 -17.74 29.97 8.22
N ALA A 121 -18.20 28.88 8.84
CA ALA A 121 -18.10 28.72 10.29
C ALA A 121 -16.62 28.60 10.71
N ASN A 122 -16.22 29.38 11.73
CA ASN A 122 -14.90 29.23 12.34
C ASN A 122 -14.94 28.04 13.31
N THR A 123 -14.32 26.94 12.90
CA THR A 123 -14.28 25.69 13.67
C THR A 123 -12.81 25.40 13.99
N PRO A 124 -12.46 25.07 15.25
CA PRO A 124 -11.07 24.77 15.62
C PRO A 124 -10.52 23.63 14.73
N GLY A 125 -9.44 23.91 13.99
CA GLY A 125 -8.83 22.97 13.04
C GLY A 125 -9.15 23.22 11.56
N ASN A 126 -10.06 24.14 11.22
CA ASN A 126 -10.37 24.48 9.84
C ASN A 126 -9.46 25.59 9.30
N THR A 127 -8.26 25.21 8.87
CA THR A 127 -7.32 26.11 8.17
C THR A 127 -7.47 25.97 6.66
N PHE A 128 -8.15 26.94 6.04
CA PHE A 128 -8.08 27.16 4.60
C PHE A 128 -6.81 27.94 4.27
N THR A 129 -6.19 27.64 3.13
CA THR A 129 -5.03 28.40 2.64
C THR A 129 -5.33 28.95 1.26
N VAL A 130 -4.79 30.15 0.97
CA VAL A 130 -4.87 30.76 -0.36
C VAL A 130 -4.18 29.84 -1.37
N GLY A 131 -4.81 29.64 -2.52
CA GLY A 131 -4.37 28.71 -3.57
C GLY A 131 -4.98 27.31 -3.49
N ASN A 132 -5.58 26.91 -2.36
CA ASN A 132 -6.23 25.61 -2.28
C ASN A 132 -7.48 25.54 -3.15
N THR A 133 -7.74 24.33 -3.65
CA THR A 133 -8.98 24.02 -4.34
C THR A 133 -10.01 23.50 -3.35
N VAL A 134 -11.23 24.04 -3.45
CA VAL A 134 -12.36 23.84 -2.55
C VAL A 134 -13.57 23.38 -3.37
N THR A 135 -14.33 22.43 -2.83
CA THR A 135 -15.64 22.04 -3.40
C THR A 135 -16.73 22.35 -2.40
N LEU A 136 -17.87 22.83 -2.89
CA LEU A 136 -19.07 23.00 -2.09
C LEU A 136 -20.01 21.80 -2.32
N LEU A 137 -20.61 21.30 -1.25
CA LEU A 137 -21.57 20.20 -1.30
C LEU A 137 -22.90 20.66 -0.71
N GLY A 138 -23.96 20.52 -1.50
CA GLY A 138 -25.29 20.87 -1.05
C GLY A 138 -25.74 19.95 0.09
N ILE A 139 -26.20 20.52 1.20
CA ILE A 139 -26.63 19.71 2.35
C ILE A 139 -27.85 18.81 2.01
N ASN A 140 -28.73 19.30 1.14
CA ASN A 140 -29.95 18.59 0.73
C ASN A 140 -29.69 17.65 -0.45
N SER A 141 -28.99 18.13 -1.47
CA SER A 141 -28.73 17.34 -2.69
C SER A 141 -27.63 16.31 -2.49
N ARG A 142 -26.74 16.52 -1.50
CA ARG A 142 -25.48 15.75 -1.31
C ARG A 142 -24.65 15.64 -2.59
N SER A 143 -24.83 16.60 -3.48
CA SER A 143 -24.13 16.72 -4.75
C SER A 143 -23.28 17.98 -4.73
N PRO A 144 -22.16 17.97 -5.47
CA PRO A 144 -21.31 19.15 -5.63
C PRO A 144 -22.10 20.32 -6.22
N ILE A 145 -21.91 21.51 -5.65
CA ILE A 145 -22.51 22.75 -6.15
C ILE A 145 -21.49 23.42 -7.07
N GLY A 146 -21.77 23.42 -8.37
CA GLY A 146 -20.86 23.96 -9.37
C GLY A 146 -19.57 23.13 -9.48
N GLY A 147 -18.47 23.78 -9.86
CA GLY A 147 -17.17 23.14 -10.07
C GLY A 147 -16.24 23.21 -8.85
N ASN A 148 -14.95 22.99 -9.11
CA ASN A 148 -13.89 23.26 -8.14
C ASN A 148 -13.62 24.77 -8.09
N TYR A 149 -13.53 25.33 -6.88
CA TYR A 149 -13.24 26.75 -6.65
C TYR A 149 -11.85 26.91 -6.04
N THR A 150 -11.08 27.88 -6.51
CA THR A 150 -9.77 28.19 -5.91
C THR A 150 -9.91 29.33 -4.90
N VAL A 151 -9.25 29.20 -3.76
CA VAL A 151 -9.21 30.27 -2.76
C VAL A 151 -8.27 31.37 -3.22
N ASN A 152 -8.79 32.57 -3.49
CA ASN A 152 -8.01 33.73 -3.90
C ASN A 152 -7.60 34.61 -2.71
N ALA A 153 -8.46 34.74 -1.70
CA ALA A 153 -8.17 35.54 -0.51
C ALA A 153 -8.94 35.01 0.70
N ILE A 154 -8.41 35.26 1.90
CA ILE A 154 -9.04 34.89 3.17
C ILE A 154 -8.97 36.12 4.09
N ALA A 155 -10.13 36.52 4.62
CA ALA A 155 -10.28 37.62 5.57
C ALA A 155 -11.19 37.19 6.72
N GLY A 156 -10.59 36.68 7.81
CA GLY A 156 -11.34 36.11 8.92
C GLY A 156 -12.14 34.89 8.48
N THR A 157 -13.47 34.94 8.59
CA THR A 157 -14.39 33.88 8.13
C THR A 157 -14.84 34.04 6.69
N ALA A 158 -14.48 35.14 6.02
CA ALA A 158 -14.77 35.37 4.62
C ALA A 158 -13.66 34.80 3.74
N ILE A 159 -14.03 33.95 2.78
CA ILE A 159 -13.14 33.35 1.79
C ILE A 159 -13.59 33.82 0.41
N THR A 160 -12.71 34.47 -0.33
CA THR A 160 -12.96 34.90 -1.70
C THR A 160 -12.50 33.82 -2.67
N LEU A 161 -13.40 33.33 -3.50
CA LEU A 161 -13.15 32.32 -4.52
C LEU A 161 -12.84 32.98 -5.89
N ASN A 162 -12.36 32.19 -6.84
CA ASN A 162 -12.19 32.60 -8.24
C ASN A 162 -13.50 32.93 -8.96
N ASN A 163 -14.59 32.25 -8.61
CA ASN A 163 -15.90 32.44 -9.22
C ASN A 163 -17.01 32.34 -8.18
N ALA A 164 -18.17 32.92 -8.48
CA ALA A 164 -19.35 32.84 -7.63
C ALA A 164 -19.90 31.40 -7.58
N PRO A 165 -20.06 30.80 -6.39
CA PRO A 165 -20.71 29.50 -6.26
C PRO A 165 -22.23 29.64 -6.35
N VAL A 166 -22.73 29.72 -7.59
CA VAL A 166 -24.16 29.83 -7.89
C VAL A 166 -24.89 28.59 -7.40
N GLY A 167 -25.93 28.78 -6.59
CA GLY A 167 -26.74 27.70 -6.01
C GLY A 167 -26.29 27.24 -4.63
N ALA A 168 -25.21 27.79 -4.08
CA ALA A 168 -24.85 27.54 -2.68
C ALA A 168 -25.72 28.36 -1.72
N ALA A 169 -26.07 27.74 -0.61
CA ALA A 169 -26.97 28.24 0.41
C ALA A 169 -26.34 28.13 1.81
N ASN A 170 -26.98 28.78 2.79
CA ASN A 170 -26.59 28.62 4.19
C ASN A 170 -26.72 27.14 4.62
N GLY A 171 -25.70 26.64 5.32
CA GLY A 171 -25.63 25.26 5.79
C GLY A 171 -24.94 24.30 4.83
N ASP A 172 -24.57 24.73 3.62
CA ASP A 172 -23.84 23.87 2.69
C ASP A 172 -22.41 23.59 3.17
N LEU A 173 -21.94 22.40 2.85
CA LEU A 173 -20.61 21.91 3.20
C LEU A 173 -19.56 22.54 2.29
N VAL A 174 -18.43 22.90 2.87
CA VAL A 174 -17.25 23.40 2.18
C VAL A 174 -16.10 22.47 2.50
N LEU A 175 -15.59 21.79 1.47
CA LEU A 175 -14.58 20.73 1.56
C LEU A 175 -13.25 21.22 0.98
N SER A 176 -12.16 21.08 1.73
CA SER A 176 -10.82 21.53 1.32
C SER A 176 -9.71 20.75 2.05
N PRO A 177 -8.55 20.49 1.43
CA PRO A 177 -8.26 20.62 0.00
C PRO A 177 -8.72 19.38 -0.79
N ILE A 178 -8.89 19.55 -2.10
CA ILE A 178 -8.88 18.43 -3.02
C ILE A 178 -7.44 17.95 -3.17
N VAL A 179 -7.20 16.70 -2.82
CA VAL A 179 -5.90 16.04 -2.91
C VAL A 179 -5.92 15.08 -4.09
N THR A 180 -4.89 15.14 -4.92
CA THR A 180 -4.62 14.14 -5.96
C THR A 180 -3.71 13.07 -5.37
N ILE A 181 -4.18 11.84 -5.31
CA ILE A 181 -3.38 10.68 -4.93
C ILE A 181 -2.99 9.95 -6.20
N ALA A 182 -1.69 9.68 -6.37
CA ALA A 182 -1.21 8.83 -7.43
C ALA A 182 -0.47 7.62 -6.86
N TYR A 183 -0.79 6.44 -7.38
CA TYR A 183 0.02 5.24 -7.20
C TYR A 183 0.69 4.92 -8.53
N SER A 184 1.97 4.60 -8.50
CA SER A 184 2.72 4.24 -9.71
C SER A 184 3.79 3.22 -9.38
N VAL A 185 3.99 2.28 -10.30
CA VAL A 185 5.12 1.33 -10.25
C VAL A 185 6.26 1.90 -11.06
N ILE A 186 7.36 2.29 -10.43
CA ILE A 186 8.52 2.88 -11.12
C ILE A 186 9.76 2.01 -10.94
N PRO A 187 10.73 2.07 -11.86
CA PRO A 187 12.03 1.45 -11.64
C PRO A 187 12.69 2.00 -10.36
N ASP A 188 13.29 1.11 -9.56
CA ASP A 188 14.05 1.52 -8.37
C ASP A 188 15.31 2.26 -8.81
N PRO A 189 15.55 3.51 -8.37
CA PRO A 189 16.76 4.24 -8.71
C PRO A 189 18.04 3.59 -8.14
N ASN A 190 17.92 2.74 -7.11
CA ASN A 190 19.07 2.14 -6.42
C ASN A 190 19.36 0.70 -6.86
N VAL A 191 18.38 0.00 -7.44
CA VAL A 191 18.49 -1.42 -7.78
C VAL A 191 18.10 -1.64 -9.25
N PRO A 192 19.04 -2.03 -10.12
CA PRO A 192 18.74 -2.29 -11.53
C PRO A 192 17.69 -3.40 -11.69
N ASN A 193 16.74 -3.20 -12.61
CA ASN A 193 15.65 -4.14 -12.91
C ASN A 193 14.74 -4.48 -11.73
N ALA A 194 14.78 -3.70 -10.65
CA ALA A 194 13.76 -3.75 -9.60
C ALA A 194 12.76 -2.61 -9.82
N PHE A 195 11.53 -2.86 -9.37
CA PHE A 195 10.44 -1.90 -9.44
C PHE A 195 9.86 -1.70 -8.05
N ILE A 196 9.44 -0.48 -7.77
CA ILE A 196 8.89 -0.07 -6.48
C ILE A 196 7.50 0.51 -6.70
N LEU A 197 6.60 0.23 -5.77
CA LEU A 197 5.32 0.90 -5.70
C LEU A 197 5.49 2.16 -4.87
N GLN A 198 5.22 3.30 -5.48
CA GLN A 198 5.21 4.59 -4.79
C GLN A 198 3.82 5.19 -4.77
N ARG A 199 3.55 5.94 -3.71
CA ARG A 199 2.35 6.77 -3.54
C ARG A 199 2.76 8.23 -3.44
N THR A 200 2.12 9.10 -4.21
CA THR A 200 2.33 10.55 -4.14
C THR A 200 1.04 11.25 -3.75
N LEU A 201 1.19 12.32 -2.97
CA LEU A 201 0.10 13.23 -2.62
C LEU A 201 0.39 14.57 -3.27
N ASN A 202 -0.54 15.09 -4.09
CA ASN A 202 -0.41 16.38 -4.76
C ASN A 202 0.93 16.58 -5.49
N LEU A 203 1.49 15.52 -6.10
CA LEU A 203 2.77 15.57 -6.81
C LEU A 203 3.97 15.97 -5.90
N THR A 204 3.83 15.80 -4.58
CA THR A 204 4.86 16.05 -3.56
C THR A 204 5.27 14.74 -2.87
N PRO A 205 6.43 14.70 -2.19
CA PRO A 205 7.43 13.64 -2.36
C PRO A 205 6.86 12.24 -2.26
N ALA A 206 7.25 11.42 -3.23
CA ALA A 206 6.78 10.06 -3.34
C ALA A 206 7.18 9.23 -2.10
N GLU A 207 6.18 8.63 -1.49
CA GLU A 207 6.35 7.65 -0.43
C GLU A 207 6.51 6.28 -1.07
N ARG A 208 7.61 5.61 -0.76
CA ARG A 208 7.86 4.23 -1.16
C ARG A 208 7.02 3.32 -0.27
N LEU A 209 6.08 2.59 -0.87
CA LEU A 209 5.11 1.76 -0.13
C LEU A 209 5.50 0.29 -0.11
N ALA A 210 6.05 -0.22 -1.21
CA ALA A 210 6.45 -1.60 -1.33
C ALA A 210 7.57 -1.75 -2.35
N ASP A 211 8.43 -2.71 -2.07
CA ASP A 211 9.57 -3.04 -2.91
C ASP A 211 9.26 -4.26 -3.76
N HIS A 212 9.99 -4.40 -4.87
CA HIS A 212 9.88 -5.54 -5.78
C HIS A 212 8.46 -5.79 -6.30
N ILE A 213 7.74 -4.71 -6.59
CA ILE A 213 6.43 -4.75 -7.23
C ILE A 213 6.64 -4.69 -8.74
N GLN A 214 6.50 -5.82 -9.40
CA GLN A 214 6.75 -5.98 -10.83
C GLN A 214 5.62 -5.44 -11.71
N ASP A 215 4.39 -5.48 -11.21
CA ASP A 215 3.21 -5.10 -11.98
C ASP A 215 2.08 -4.63 -11.05
N LEU A 216 1.30 -3.66 -11.52
CA LEU A 216 0.13 -3.11 -10.86
C LEU A 216 -0.99 -2.91 -11.89
N GLN A 217 -1.92 -3.86 -11.95
CA GLN A 217 -3.00 -3.83 -12.91
C GLN A 217 -4.32 -3.40 -12.27
N PHE A 218 -5.11 -2.68 -13.06
CA PHE A 218 -6.46 -2.27 -12.72
C PHE A 218 -7.45 -2.76 -13.77
N SER A 219 -8.54 -3.35 -13.31
CA SER A 219 -9.72 -3.63 -14.14
C SER A 219 -10.99 -3.09 -13.47
N TYR A 220 -11.96 -2.74 -14.29
CA TYR A 220 -13.17 -2.02 -13.89
C TYR A 220 -14.38 -2.87 -14.19
N ILE A 221 -15.22 -3.07 -13.17
CA ILE A 221 -16.52 -3.72 -13.32
C ILE A 221 -17.57 -2.62 -13.49
N MET A 222 -18.18 -2.57 -14.66
CA MET A 222 -19.21 -1.59 -15.01
C MET A 222 -20.59 -2.00 -14.47
N ASN A 223 -21.58 -1.11 -14.57
CA ASN A 223 -22.96 -1.34 -14.11
C ASN A 223 -23.66 -2.51 -14.83
N ASP A 224 -23.24 -2.80 -16.06
CA ASP A 224 -23.66 -3.93 -16.88
C ASP A 224 -22.91 -5.24 -16.53
N SER A 225 -22.09 -5.21 -15.48
CA SER A 225 -21.25 -6.32 -15.01
C SER A 225 -20.11 -6.73 -15.95
N THR A 226 -19.79 -5.93 -16.97
CA THR A 226 -18.62 -6.18 -17.82
C THR A 226 -17.33 -5.73 -17.13
N GLU A 227 -16.25 -6.49 -17.33
CA GLU A 227 -14.91 -6.18 -16.82
C GLU A 227 -14.02 -5.65 -17.95
N VAL A 228 -13.52 -4.41 -17.80
CA VAL A 228 -12.70 -3.74 -18.80
C VAL A 228 -11.40 -3.22 -18.17
N ASN A 229 -10.29 -3.24 -18.93
CA ASN A 229 -8.99 -2.77 -18.44
C ASN A 229 -8.78 -1.26 -18.67
N THR A 230 -9.60 -0.67 -19.53
CA THR A 230 -9.63 0.76 -19.82
C THR A 230 -11.08 1.22 -19.93
N VAL A 231 -11.37 2.40 -19.38
CA VAL A 231 -12.70 3.01 -19.41
C VAL A 231 -12.59 4.37 -20.08
N ALA A 232 -13.42 4.64 -21.08
CA ALA A 232 -13.48 5.96 -21.69
C ALA A 232 -13.97 7.00 -20.67
N ALA A 233 -13.46 8.24 -20.73
CA ALA A 233 -13.80 9.30 -19.77
C ALA A 233 -15.32 9.54 -19.62
N ALA A 234 -16.10 9.29 -20.67
CA ALA A 234 -17.57 9.43 -20.66
C ALA A 234 -18.29 8.38 -19.80
N ASN A 235 -17.68 7.21 -19.58
CA ASN A 235 -18.28 6.04 -18.92
C ASN A 235 -17.74 5.84 -17.49
N LEU A 236 -16.94 6.77 -16.97
CA LEU A 236 -16.38 6.66 -15.62
C LEU A 236 -17.47 6.59 -14.52
N LYS A 237 -18.64 7.17 -14.79
CA LYS A 237 -19.83 7.09 -13.93
C LYS A 237 -20.43 5.69 -13.82
N ASP A 238 -20.14 4.81 -14.78
CA ASP A 238 -20.73 3.48 -14.83
C ASP A 238 -19.86 2.46 -14.06
N ILE A 239 -18.72 2.85 -13.51
CA ILE A 239 -17.78 1.97 -12.78
C ILE A 239 -18.33 1.62 -11.39
N VAL A 240 -18.76 0.38 -11.16
CA VAL A 240 -19.25 -0.05 -9.84
C VAL A 240 -18.11 -0.50 -8.93
N MET A 241 -17.12 -1.22 -9.49
CA MET A 241 -15.99 -1.76 -8.73
C MET A 241 -14.69 -1.63 -9.51
N VAL A 242 -13.59 -1.53 -8.78
CA VAL A 242 -12.22 -1.61 -9.30
C VAL A 242 -11.58 -2.86 -8.72
N ARG A 243 -11.10 -3.74 -9.58
CA ARG A 243 -10.18 -4.80 -9.20
C ARG A 243 -8.77 -4.25 -9.29
N VAL A 244 -8.02 -4.44 -8.23
CA VAL A 244 -6.60 -4.08 -8.15
C VAL A 244 -5.82 -5.37 -8.03
N THR A 245 -4.80 -5.51 -8.87
CA THR A 245 -3.95 -6.70 -8.91
C THR A 245 -2.50 -6.27 -8.84
N ILE A 246 -1.82 -6.67 -7.76
CA ILE A 246 -0.39 -6.45 -7.57
C ILE A 246 0.35 -7.75 -7.82
N THR A 247 1.41 -7.68 -8.62
CA THR A 247 2.37 -8.77 -8.79
C THR A 247 3.69 -8.37 -8.16
N SER A 248 4.09 -9.08 -7.11
CA SER A 248 5.39 -8.93 -6.46
C SER A 248 6.34 -10.08 -6.78
N GLN A 249 7.64 -9.85 -6.62
CA GLN A 249 8.67 -10.83 -6.91
C GLN A 249 9.71 -10.88 -5.79
N THR A 250 10.15 -12.08 -5.42
CA THR A 250 11.22 -12.25 -4.42
C THR A 250 12.57 -11.80 -4.97
N ILE A 251 13.43 -11.28 -4.08
CA ILE A 251 14.80 -10.91 -4.41
C ILE A 251 15.62 -12.19 -4.66
N ILE A 252 15.41 -13.19 -3.82
CA ILE A 252 16.19 -14.41 -3.85
C ILE A 252 15.66 -15.35 -4.93
N LYS A 253 16.58 -15.72 -5.83
CA LYS A 253 16.36 -16.68 -6.91
C LYS A 253 16.54 -18.10 -6.38
N ASP A 254 15.66 -19.02 -6.80
CA ASP A 254 15.63 -20.41 -6.32
C ASP A 254 16.84 -21.27 -6.75
N ALA A 255 17.79 -20.79 -7.57
CA ALA A 255 18.88 -21.62 -8.09
C ALA A 255 20.23 -21.38 -7.41
N GLU A 256 20.92 -22.49 -7.12
CA GLU A 256 22.29 -22.60 -6.62
C GLU A 256 23.37 -22.00 -7.55
N THR A 257 23.01 -21.65 -8.80
CA THR A 257 23.93 -21.17 -9.85
C THR A 257 23.63 -19.76 -10.38
N GLY A 258 22.75 -18.99 -9.73
CA GLY A 258 22.40 -17.63 -10.18
C GLY A 258 21.41 -17.58 -11.37
N VAL A 259 20.96 -18.73 -11.86
CA VAL A 259 19.95 -18.90 -12.93
C VAL A 259 18.63 -19.42 -12.35
N GLY A 260 18.17 -18.83 -11.25
CA GLY A 260 16.88 -19.16 -10.65
C GLY A 260 15.82 -18.18 -11.12
N VAL A 261 14.63 -18.67 -11.45
CA VAL A 261 13.48 -17.78 -11.67
C VAL A 261 13.06 -17.27 -10.29
N PRO A 262 13.03 -15.94 -10.06
CA PRO A 262 12.56 -15.43 -8.79
C PRO A 262 11.05 -15.70 -8.64
N ARG A 263 10.60 -15.98 -7.43
CA ARG A 263 9.21 -16.40 -7.19
C ARG A 263 8.30 -15.19 -7.29
N THR A 264 7.28 -15.27 -8.13
CA THR A 264 6.25 -14.24 -8.22
C THR A 264 5.05 -14.60 -7.34
N ARG A 265 4.41 -13.57 -6.79
CA ARG A 265 3.17 -13.67 -6.03
C ARG A 265 2.21 -12.60 -6.53
N GLN A 266 0.98 -13.02 -6.79
CA GLN A 266 -0.06 -12.13 -7.24
C GLN A 266 -1.12 -12.03 -6.15
N LEU A 267 -1.51 -10.80 -5.85
CA LEU A 267 -2.58 -10.48 -4.91
C LEU A 267 -3.60 -9.64 -5.65
N SER A 268 -4.86 -10.03 -5.57
CA SER A 268 -5.96 -9.30 -6.19
C SER A 268 -7.05 -8.99 -5.17
N THR A 269 -7.59 -7.78 -5.23
CA THR A 269 -8.68 -7.33 -4.37
C THR A 269 -9.72 -6.57 -5.18
N LEU A 270 -10.98 -6.65 -4.75
CA LEU A 270 -12.10 -5.95 -5.36
C LEU A 270 -12.56 -4.83 -4.44
N VAL A 271 -12.58 -3.63 -4.99
CA VAL A 271 -12.94 -2.41 -4.27
C VAL A 271 -14.19 -1.83 -4.89
N ARG A 272 -15.27 -1.78 -4.12
CA ARG A 272 -16.50 -1.08 -4.52
C ARG A 272 -16.31 0.42 -4.32
N LEU A 273 -16.58 1.21 -5.36
CA LEU A 273 -16.49 2.67 -5.28
C LEU A 273 -17.77 3.24 -4.67
N LYS A 274 -17.64 4.27 -3.83
CA LYS A 274 -18.79 4.94 -3.19
C LYS A 274 -19.47 5.98 -4.09
N ASN A 275 -18.86 6.39 -5.21
CA ASN A 275 -19.35 7.52 -5.99
C ASN A 275 -19.19 7.35 -7.51
N ALA A 276 -19.81 6.31 -8.08
CA ALA A 276 -19.90 6.21 -9.53
C ALA A 276 -21.22 6.75 -10.09
N ALA A 277 -22.35 6.58 -9.39
CA ALA A 277 -23.62 7.13 -9.84
C ALA A 277 -24.59 7.31 -8.68
N SER A 278 -24.86 8.58 -8.34
CA SER A 278 -26.20 9.07 -8.00
C SER A 278 -26.26 10.58 -8.20
#